data_AF-A0A966CVN4-F1
#
_entry.id   AF-A0A966CVN4-F1
#
_cell.length_a   1.000
_cell.length_b   1.000
_cell.length_c   1.000
_cell.angle_alpha   90.00
_cell.angle_beta   90.00
_cell.angle_gamma   90.00
#
_symmetry.space_group_name_H-M   'P 1'
#
loop_
_entity.id
_entity.type
_entity.pdbx_description
1 polymer ?
#
loop_
_entity_poly.entity_id
_entity_poly.type
_entity_poly.pdbx_seq_one_letter_code
_entity_poly.pdbx_strand_id
1 'polypeptide(L)'
;MSAVPSYFKDFLSNIRLSDNQVNDLKTGHTTLRKRLEEDEILSKIIISTFLQGSYRRSTAVKPKNGSKSDVDVIVVTKLDSEEFTPEEALNLFVPFLDKHYKDKYRIQGRSIGISLSYVDLDIVPTSAPSESESGVLQDEAIISEYTIEDFQQKLLTQSFDNILFESAYNIFSKTDSEPQWKSEPLLIPDREAEKWDKTHPLEQIRWTVEKNKNCNTHYINVVKALKWWRKTQYPEMKHPKSYPLEHFIGDCCPDDINSVAEGVVLTLENIVAQYQGKPFLADRGVPEHDVFSRITDEEYSDFYDTVCEAASIARDAFDCEELYKSVCEWRRLFGSQFPSAPEPSKSNSATGFTTRTEKSTAIPEGRFA
;
A
#
# COMPACT_ATOMS: atom_id res chain seq x y z
N MET A 1 29.89 -6.30 -7.50
CA MET A 1 28.69 -5.55 -7.06
C MET A 1 27.34 -6.09 -7.57
N SER A 2 27.25 -7.18 -8.34
CA SER A 2 25.96 -7.64 -8.93
C SER A 2 25.04 -8.46 -8.00
N ALA A 3 25.45 -8.80 -6.77
CA ALA A 3 24.70 -9.73 -5.93
C ALA A 3 23.71 -9.06 -4.96
N VAL A 4 23.95 -7.84 -4.46
CA VAL A 4 23.04 -7.17 -3.52
C VAL A 4 21.59 -7.05 -4.06
N PRO A 5 21.37 -6.73 -5.36
CA PRO A 5 20.03 -6.76 -5.94
C PRO A 5 19.30 -8.11 -5.79
N SER A 6 20.00 -9.25 -5.87
CA SER A 6 19.35 -10.55 -5.67
C SER A 6 18.95 -10.80 -4.22
N TYR A 7 19.70 -10.28 -3.25
CA TYR A 7 19.31 -10.35 -1.83
C TYR A 7 18.05 -9.53 -1.56
N PHE A 8 17.92 -8.35 -2.16
CA PHE A 8 16.69 -7.56 -2.09
C PHE A 8 15.51 -8.27 -2.75
N LYS A 9 15.71 -8.98 -3.87
CA LYS A 9 14.65 -9.79 -4.50
C LYS A 9 14.14 -10.88 -3.56
N ASP A 10 15.05 -11.64 -2.96
CA ASP A 10 14.70 -12.70 -2.01
C ASP A 10 14.05 -12.13 -0.74
N PHE A 11 14.57 -11.01 -0.21
CA PHE A 11 13.98 -10.27 0.90
C PHE A 11 12.54 -9.82 0.60
N LEU A 12 12.32 -9.19 -0.56
CA LEU A 12 11.00 -8.71 -0.97
C LEU A 12 10.02 -9.88 -1.10
N SER A 13 10.47 -11.03 -1.65
CA SER A 13 9.67 -12.26 -1.69
C SER A 13 9.26 -12.72 -0.28
N ASN A 14 10.16 -12.63 0.70
CA ASN A 14 9.93 -13.09 2.07
C ASN A 14 8.92 -12.22 2.85
N ILE A 15 8.84 -10.92 2.54
CA ILE A 15 7.98 -9.96 3.25
C ILE A 15 6.64 -9.70 2.54
N ARG A 16 6.43 -10.28 1.36
CA ARG A 16 5.17 -10.22 0.63
C ARG A 16 4.16 -11.23 1.15
N LEU A 17 2.91 -11.00 0.77
CA LEU A 17 1.86 -11.99 0.94
C LEU A 17 2.19 -13.21 0.09
N SER A 18 1.97 -14.41 0.62
CA SER A 18 2.03 -15.62 -0.19
C SER A 18 0.83 -15.72 -1.13
N ASP A 19 0.94 -16.54 -2.18
CA ASP A 19 -0.16 -16.77 -3.13
C ASP A 19 -1.46 -17.18 -2.43
N ASN A 20 -1.36 -18.03 -1.39
CA ASN A 20 -2.52 -18.42 -0.59
C ASN A 20 -3.15 -17.22 0.14
N GLN A 21 -2.32 -16.35 0.72
CA GLN A 21 -2.82 -15.14 1.38
C GLN A 21 -3.48 -14.20 0.37
N VAL A 22 -2.88 -14.01 -0.81
CA VAL A 22 -3.49 -13.21 -1.89
C VAL A 22 -4.85 -13.80 -2.30
N ASN A 23 -4.94 -15.11 -2.48
CA ASN A 23 -6.18 -15.80 -2.81
C ASN A 23 -7.25 -15.69 -1.70
N ASP A 24 -6.84 -15.72 -0.44
CA ASP A 24 -7.71 -15.53 0.72
C ASP A 24 -8.30 -14.11 0.74
N LEU A 25 -7.45 -13.08 0.53
CA LEU A 25 -7.90 -11.68 0.42
C LEU A 25 -8.87 -11.51 -0.76
N LYS A 26 -8.51 -12.08 -1.91
CA LYS A 26 -9.34 -12.06 -3.12
C LYS A 26 -10.71 -12.68 -2.89
N THR A 27 -10.74 -13.87 -2.30
CA THR A 27 -11.98 -14.57 -1.95
C THR A 27 -12.83 -13.74 -0.98
N GLY A 28 -12.19 -13.14 0.03
CA GLY A 28 -12.85 -12.29 1.01
C GLY A 28 -13.58 -11.10 0.39
N HIS A 29 -12.85 -10.26 -0.35
CA HIS A 29 -13.44 -9.04 -0.90
C HIS A 29 -14.42 -9.33 -2.04
N THR A 30 -14.18 -10.34 -2.89
CA THR A 30 -15.12 -10.72 -3.96
C THR A 30 -16.43 -11.25 -3.38
N THR A 31 -16.36 -12.07 -2.34
CA THR A 31 -17.55 -12.56 -1.63
C THR A 31 -18.34 -11.43 -0.98
N LEU A 32 -17.65 -10.49 -0.32
CA LEU A 32 -18.29 -9.31 0.29
C LEU A 32 -19.00 -8.45 -0.76
N ARG A 33 -18.30 -8.10 -1.84
CA ARG A 33 -18.85 -7.25 -2.92
C ARG A 33 -20.06 -7.91 -3.59
N LYS A 34 -19.99 -9.20 -3.87
CA LYS A 34 -21.13 -9.97 -4.40
C LYS A 34 -22.32 -9.96 -3.46
N ARG A 35 -22.12 -10.17 -2.15
CA ARG A 35 -23.21 -10.13 -1.17
C ARG A 35 -23.86 -8.76 -1.06
N LEU A 36 -23.08 -7.68 -1.14
CA LEU A 36 -23.61 -6.31 -1.15
C LEU A 36 -24.47 -6.04 -2.39
N GLU A 37 -24.04 -6.54 -3.55
CA GLU A 37 -24.78 -6.45 -4.81
C GLU A 37 -26.09 -7.27 -4.79
N GLU A 38 -26.09 -8.45 -4.15
CA GLU A 38 -27.25 -9.33 -4.03
C GLU A 38 -28.21 -8.94 -2.88
N ASP A 39 -27.85 -7.99 -2.02
CA ASP A 39 -28.68 -7.60 -0.88
C ASP A 39 -29.90 -6.77 -1.30
N GLU A 40 -31.09 -7.14 -0.86
CA GLU A 40 -32.36 -6.55 -1.31
C GLU A 40 -32.55 -5.06 -0.94
N ILE A 41 -31.81 -4.58 0.06
CA ILE A 41 -31.88 -3.21 0.56
C ILE A 41 -30.67 -2.42 0.06
N LEU A 42 -29.46 -2.91 0.35
CA LEU A 42 -28.24 -2.18 0.05
C LEU A 42 -27.99 -2.03 -1.46
N SER A 43 -28.33 -3.02 -2.28
CA SER A 43 -28.16 -2.93 -3.75
C SER A 43 -28.90 -1.76 -4.39
N LYS A 44 -29.98 -1.25 -3.75
CA LYS A 44 -30.75 -0.11 -4.26
C LYS A 44 -30.06 1.23 -4.02
N ILE A 45 -29.28 1.32 -2.94
CA ILE A 45 -28.56 2.53 -2.53
C ILE A 45 -27.09 2.51 -2.96
N ILE A 46 -26.51 1.36 -3.28
CA ILE A 46 -25.13 1.25 -3.77
C ILE A 46 -25.08 1.59 -5.27
N ILE A 47 -24.14 2.43 -5.65
CA ILE A 47 -23.82 2.80 -7.04
C ILE A 47 -22.75 1.86 -7.58
N SER A 48 -21.68 1.65 -6.81
CA SER A 48 -20.57 0.76 -7.16
C SER A 48 -19.75 0.39 -5.92
N THR A 49 -18.84 -0.56 -6.08
CA THR A 49 -17.84 -0.90 -5.07
C THR A 49 -16.47 -1.00 -5.73
N PHE A 50 -15.42 -0.52 -5.05
CA PHE A 50 -14.04 -0.65 -5.53
C PHE A 50 -13.05 -0.81 -4.38
N LEU A 51 -11.86 -1.30 -4.69
CA LEU A 51 -10.82 -1.57 -3.70
C LEU A 51 -9.99 -0.31 -3.43
N GLN A 52 -9.59 -0.11 -2.17
CA GLN A 52 -8.64 0.92 -1.75
C GLN A 52 -7.57 0.30 -0.85
N GLY A 53 -6.84 1.13 -0.12
CA GLY A 53 -5.90 0.68 0.89
C GLY A 53 -4.58 0.15 0.34
N SER A 54 -3.80 -0.41 1.26
CA SER A 54 -2.48 -0.94 0.95
C SER A 54 -2.53 -2.18 0.05
N TYR A 55 -3.65 -2.92 0.08
CA TYR A 55 -3.90 -4.03 -0.84
C TYR A 55 -4.01 -3.54 -2.28
N ARG A 56 -4.92 -2.60 -2.58
CA ARG A 56 -5.10 -2.08 -3.95
C ARG A 56 -3.85 -1.41 -4.50
N ARG A 57 -3.14 -0.64 -3.65
CA ARG A 57 -1.89 0.05 -4.01
C ARG A 57 -0.67 -0.88 -4.06
N SER A 58 -0.86 -2.17 -3.80
CA SER A 58 0.19 -3.18 -3.74
C SER A 58 1.28 -2.87 -2.71
N THR A 59 1.03 -2.08 -1.67
CA THR A 59 2.00 -1.72 -0.62
C THR A 59 1.81 -2.52 0.68
N ALA A 60 0.87 -3.47 0.70
CA ALA A 60 0.69 -4.40 1.81
C ALA A 60 1.96 -5.25 2.03
N VAL A 61 2.30 -5.50 3.29
CA VAL A 61 3.39 -6.39 3.72
C VAL A 61 2.83 -7.48 4.61
N LYS A 62 3.48 -8.64 4.61
CA LYS A 62 3.07 -9.83 5.35
C LYS A 62 2.71 -9.49 6.82
N PRO A 63 1.58 -10.01 7.33
CA PRO A 63 1.20 -9.82 8.72
C PRO A 63 2.13 -10.60 9.68
N LYS A 64 2.20 -10.17 10.95
CA LYS A 64 2.95 -10.85 12.02
C LYS A 64 2.01 -11.49 13.05
N ASN A 65 2.46 -12.54 13.72
CA ASN A 65 1.84 -13.08 14.94
C ASN A 65 0.32 -13.39 14.82
N GLY A 66 -0.11 -13.96 13.69
CA GLY A 66 -1.52 -14.31 13.48
C GLY A 66 -2.46 -13.14 13.16
N SER A 67 -1.93 -11.92 12.99
CA SER A 67 -2.69 -10.83 12.36
C SER A 67 -3.01 -11.16 10.90
N LYS A 68 -4.02 -10.49 10.34
CA LYS A 68 -4.44 -10.67 8.94
C LYS A 68 -4.13 -9.39 8.18
N SER A 69 -4.18 -9.49 6.86
CA SER A 69 -4.12 -8.28 6.03
C SER A 69 -5.53 -7.73 5.87
N ASP A 70 -5.58 -6.41 5.79
CA ASP A 70 -6.75 -5.58 5.58
C ASP A 70 -7.02 -5.41 4.08
N VAL A 71 -8.30 -5.48 3.71
CA VAL A 71 -8.78 -5.05 2.39
C VAL A 71 -9.88 -4.02 2.59
N ASP A 72 -9.59 -2.79 2.16
CA ASP A 72 -10.55 -1.69 2.16
C ASP A 72 -11.43 -1.76 0.90
N VAL A 73 -12.75 -1.83 1.11
CA VAL A 73 -13.77 -1.80 0.06
C VAL A 73 -14.55 -0.51 0.19
N ILE A 74 -14.31 0.43 -0.72
CA ILE A 74 -15.13 1.62 -0.86
C ILE A 74 -16.49 1.21 -1.42
N VAL A 75 -17.56 1.63 -0.73
CA VAL A 75 -18.94 1.40 -1.15
C VAL A 75 -19.56 2.75 -1.48
N VAL A 76 -19.64 3.07 -2.77
CA VAL A 76 -20.22 4.31 -3.25
C VAL A 76 -21.72 4.20 -3.14
N THR A 77 -22.36 5.11 -2.39
CA THR A 77 -23.81 5.06 -2.15
C THR A 77 -24.53 6.24 -2.81
N LYS A 78 -25.86 6.27 -2.68
CA LYS A 78 -26.74 7.40 -3.03
C LYS A 78 -27.16 8.22 -1.80
N LEU A 79 -26.46 8.08 -0.68
CA LEU A 79 -26.82 8.76 0.57
C LEU A 79 -26.45 10.25 0.51
N ASP A 80 -27.42 11.12 0.74
CA ASP A 80 -27.16 12.55 0.86
C ASP A 80 -26.48 12.83 2.22
N SER A 81 -25.32 13.47 2.19
CA SER A 81 -24.55 13.80 3.39
C SER A 81 -25.23 14.82 4.30
N GLU A 82 -26.20 15.59 3.78
CA GLU A 82 -27.00 16.55 4.54
C GLU A 82 -28.24 15.90 5.17
N GLU A 83 -28.72 14.77 4.64
CA GLU A 83 -29.90 14.06 5.14
C GLU A 83 -29.55 12.92 6.12
N PHE A 84 -28.36 12.33 5.99
CA PHE A 84 -27.91 11.22 6.82
C PHE A 84 -26.74 11.64 7.71
N THR A 85 -26.86 11.40 9.01
CA THR A 85 -25.70 11.49 9.90
C THR A 85 -24.70 10.37 9.59
N PRO A 86 -23.40 10.56 9.92
CA PRO A 86 -22.40 9.51 9.78
C PRO A 86 -22.77 8.19 10.47
N GLU A 87 -23.41 8.26 11.63
CA GLU A 87 -23.86 7.07 12.36
C GLU A 87 -25.03 6.36 11.66
N GLU A 88 -26.03 7.11 11.18
CA GLU A 88 -27.15 6.54 10.42
C GLU A 88 -26.66 5.84 9.16
N ALA A 89 -25.73 6.46 8.42
CA ALA A 89 -25.13 5.89 7.21
C ALA A 89 -24.45 4.53 7.49
N LEU A 90 -23.70 4.42 8.59
CA LEU A 90 -23.07 3.15 9.00
C LEU A 90 -24.12 2.12 9.45
N ASN A 91 -25.14 2.55 10.18
CA ASN A 91 -26.19 1.68 10.71
C ASN A 91 -27.07 1.05 9.62
N LEU A 92 -27.16 1.64 8.42
CA LEU A 92 -27.83 1.02 7.27
C LEU A 92 -27.25 -0.34 6.88
N PHE A 93 -25.96 -0.59 7.19
CA PHE A 93 -25.30 -1.86 6.89
C PHE A 93 -25.52 -2.94 7.96
N VAL A 94 -26.02 -2.59 9.16
CA VAL A 94 -26.17 -3.52 10.29
C VAL A 94 -27.02 -4.74 9.95
N PRO A 95 -28.20 -4.63 9.30
CA PRO A 95 -29.01 -5.81 8.95
C PRO A 95 -28.28 -6.78 8.01
N PHE A 96 -27.52 -6.24 7.04
CA PHE A 96 -26.68 -7.03 6.14
C PHE A 96 -25.57 -7.75 6.91
N LEU A 97 -24.92 -7.06 7.84
CA LEU A 97 -23.85 -7.58 8.66
C LEU A 97 -24.34 -8.66 9.62
N ASP A 98 -25.49 -8.47 10.27
CA ASP A 98 -26.11 -9.47 11.12
C ASP A 98 -26.51 -10.73 10.35
N LYS A 99 -26.90 -10.59 9.09
CA LYS A 99 -27.25 -11.72 8.21
C LYS A 99 -26.02 -12.54 7.79
N HIS A 100 -24.92 -11.88 7.42
CA HIS A 100 -23.79 -12.54 6.76
C HIS A 100 -22.52 -12.69 7.61
N TYR A 101 -22.38 -11.85 8.63
CA TYR A 101 -21.16 -11.64 9.41
C TYR A 101 -21.44 -11.50 10.92
N LYS A 102 -22.55 -12.09 11.41
CA LYS A 102 -22.92 -12.05 12.83
C LYS A 102 -21.74 -12.38 13.73
N ASP A 103 -21.56 -11.56 14.77
CA ASP A 103 -20.49 -11.65 15.77
C ASP A 103 -19.06 -11.51 15.20
N LYS A 104 -18.92 -11.07 13.95
CA LYS A 104 -17.63 -10.91 13.25
C LYS A 104 -17.37 -9.50 12.76
N TYR A 105 -18.24 -8.54 13.05
CA TYR A 105 -18.06 -7.15 12.61
C TYR A 105 -18.01 -6.18 13.79
N ARG A 106 -17.42 -5.00 13.53
CA ARG A 106 -17.37 -3.87 14.46
C ARG A 106 -17.48 -2.57 13.67
N ILE A 107 -18.39 -1.70 14.10
CA ILE A 107 -18.50 -0.33 13.58
C ILE A 107 -17.34 0.51 14.13
N GLN A 108 -16.50 1.01 13.23
CA GLN A 108 -15.37 1.88 13.53
C GLN A 108 -15.77 3.36 13.38
N GLY A 109 -14.82 4.29 13.49
CA GLY A 109 -15.09 5.71 13.28
C GLY A 109 -15.51 6.02 11.83
N ARG A 110 -14.83 5.42 10.84
CA ARG A 110 -14.99 5.76 9.41
C ARG A 110 -15.31 4.57 8.50
N SER A 111 -15.44 3.39 9.08
CA SER A 111 -15.61 2.14 8.36
C SER A 111 -16.34 1.12 9.23
N ILE A 112 -16.65 -0.02 8.65
CA ILE A 112 -17.13 -1.20 9.37
C ILE A 112 -16.14 -2.33 9.11
N GLY A 113 -15.41 -2.72 10.16
CA GLY A 113 -14.46 -3.81 10.10
C GLY A 113 -15.16 -5.16 10.24
N ILE A 114 -14.82 -6.11 9.38
CA ILE A 114 -15.24 -7.52 9.42
C ILE A 114 -13.99 -8.38 9.61
N SER A 115 -13.95 -9.18 10.66
CA SER A 115 -12.85 -10.10 10.92
C SER A 115 -13.25 -11.55 10.66
N LEU A 116 -12.67 -12.14 9.62
CA LEU A 116 -12.80 -13.56 9.28
C LEU A 116 -11.53 -14.31 9.66
N SER A 117 -11.55 -15.64 9.71
CA SER A 117 -10.35 -16.42 10.09
C SER A 117 -9.16 -16.21 9.17
N TYR A 118 -9.39 -15.79 7.91
CA TYR A 118 -8.38 -15.68 6.86
C TYR A 118 -8.14 -14.25 6.35
N VAL A 119 -9.02 -13.29 6.66
CA VAL A 119 -8.95 -11.90 6.16
C VAL A 119 -9.65 -10.93 7.12
N ASP A 120 -9.15 -9.70 7.19
CA ASP A 120 -9.90 -8.56 7.72
C ASP A 120 -10.35 -7.67 6.55
N LEU A 121 -11.63 -7.28 6.55
CA LEU A 121 -12.22 -6.43 5.51
C LEU A 121 -12.75 -5.16 6.15
N ASP A 122 -12.65 -4.04 5.45
CA ASP A 122 -13.26 -2.78 5.85
C ASP A 122 -14.26 -2.31 4.80
N ILE A 123 -15.53 -2.17 5.20
CA ILE A 123 -16.53 -1.49 4.39
C ILE A 123 -16.39 -0.01 4.68
N VAL A 124 -16.15 0.80 3.65
CA VAL A 124 -16.04 2.25 3.74
C VAL A 124 -17.16 2.88 2.90
N PRO A 125 -18.35 3.14 3.49
CA PRO A 125 -19.43 3.80 2.79
C PRO A 125 -19.04 5.23 2.43
N THR A 126 -19.48 5.71 1.28
CA THR A 126 -19.37 7.14 0.92
C THR A 126 -20.75 7.75 0.76
N SER A 127 -20.84 9.09 0.82
CA SER A 127 -22.04 9.80 0.36
C SER A 127 -22.26 9.59 -1.14
N ALA A 128 -23.38 10.10 -1.63
CA ALA A 128 -23.62 10.33 -3.04
C ALA A 128 -22.44 11.12 -3.64
N PRO A 129 -21.82 10.62 -4.73
CA PRO A 129 -20.86 11.40 -5.50
C PRO A 129 -21.58 12.49 -6.29
N SER A 130 -20.84 13.45 -6.85
CA SER A 130 -21.41 14.40 -7.79
C SER A 130 -21.89 13.69 -9.08
N GLU A 131 -22.82 14.31 -9.81
CA GLU A 131 -23.36 13.73 -11.05
C GLU A 131 -22.27 13.41 -12.08
N SER A 132 -21.22 14.24 -12.14
CA SER A 132 -20.06 14.05 -13.01
C SER A 132 -19.20 12.84 -12.64
N GLU A 133 -19.17 12.45 -11.37
CA GLU A 133 -18.32 11.36 -10.86
C GLU A 133 -18.97 9.98 -10.94
N SER A 134 -20.32 9.94 -11.00
CA SER A 134 -21.08 8.68 -10.95
C SER A 134 -20.67 7.70 -12.06
N GLY A 135 -20.43 8.19 -13.28
CA GLY A 135 -19.97 7.35 -14.40
C GLY A 135 -18.54 6.84 -14.23
N VAL A 136 -17.65 7.67 -13.69
CA VAL A 136 -16.24 7.32 -13.44
C VAL A 136 -16.15 6.21 -12.40
N LEU A 137 -16.91 6.32 -11.30
CA LEU A 137 -16.91 5.34 -10.22
C LEU A 137 -17.50 3.97 -10.61
N GLN A 138 -18.07 3.87 -11.80
CA GLN A 138 -18.58 2.63 -12.40
C GLN A 138 -17.65 2.06 -13.48
N ASP A 139 -16.55 2.74 -13.80
CA ASP A 139 -15.58 2.27 -14.79
C ASP A 139 -14.98 0.92 -14.37
N GLU A 140 -14.85 0.02 -15.35
CA GLU A 140 -14.36 -1.35 -15.14
C GLU A 140 -12.97 -1.41 -14.49
N ALA A 141 -12.07 -0.46 -14.80
CA ALA A 141 -10.73 -0.41 -14.22
C ALA A 141 -10.76 -0.03 -12.73
N ILE A 142 -11.69 0.85 -12.34
CA ILE A 142 -11.90 1.25 -10.96
C ILE A 142 -12.50 0.11 -10.16
N ILE A 143 -13.60 -0.49 -10.65
CA ILE A 143 -14.29 -1.59 -9.94
C ILE A 143 -13.54 -2.93 -10.05
N SER A 144 -12.46 -3.02 -10.82
CA SER A 144 -11.67 -4.24 -10.95
C SER A 144 -11.12 -4.76 -9.63
N GLU A 145 -10.81 -6.05 -9.60
CA GLU A 145 -10.16 -6.73 -8.48
C GLU A 145 -8.62 -6.65 -8.50
N TYR A 146 -8.05 -6.03 -9.53
CA TYR A 146 -6.61 -6.02 -9.76
C TYR A 146 -5.91 -5.02 -8.84
N THR A 147 -4.71 -5.34 -8.38
CA THR A 147 -3.79 -4.41 -7.72
C THR A 147 -2.86 -3.73 -8.73
N ILE A 148 -2.09 -2.72 -8.34
CA ILE A 148 -1.13 -2.06 -9.23
C ILE A 148 -0.13 -3.07 -9.82
N GLU A 149 0.38 -3.99 -9.01
CA GLU A 149 1.31 -5.04 -9.45
C GLU A 149 0.65 -6.05 -10.40
N ASP A 150 -0.64 -6.36 -10.24
CA ASP A 150 -1.37 -7.21 -11.20
C ASP A 150 -1.46 -6.54 -12.57
N PHE A 151 -1.75 -5.24 -12.60
CA PHE A 151 -1.75 -4.45 -13.84
C PHE A 151 -0.37 -4.47 -14.50
N GLN A 152 0.70 -4.28 -13.74
CA GLN A 152 2.07 -4.32 -14.24
C GLN A 152 2.46 -5.72 -14.77
N GLN A 153 2.19 -6.78 -14.02
CA GLN A 153 2.50 -8.14 -14.42
C GLN A 153 1.79 -8.52 -15.72
N LYS A 154 0.50 -8.22 -15.81
CA LYS A 154 -0.30 -8.59 -16.98
C LYS A 154 0.06 -7.78 -18.23
N LEU A 155 0.51 -6.54 -18.06
CA LEU A 155 1.10 -5.74 -19.15
C LEU A 155 2.35 -6.42 -19.71
N LEU A 156 3.23 -6.90 -18.83
CA LEU A 156 4.45 -7.61 -19.23
C LEU A 156 4.16 -8.93 -19.95
N THR A 157 3.09 -9.64 -19.56
CA THR A 157 2.71 -10.93 -20.17
C THR A 157 1.80 -10.80 -21.38
N GLN A 158 1.46 -9.59 -21.84
CA GLN A 158 0.55 -9.31 -22.96
C GLN A 158 -0.79 -10.07 -22.86
N SER A 159 -1.25 -10.35 -21.64
CA SER A 159 -2.43 -11.18 -21.38
C SER A 159 -3.66 -10.35 -20.98
N PHE A 160 -3.72 -9.10 -21.42
CA PHE A 160 -4.77 -8.14 -21.04
C PHE A 160 -5.84 -8.05 -22.13
N ASP A 161 -7.08 -7.80 -21.71
CA ASP A 161 -8.08 -7.22 -22.59
C ASP A 161 -7.71 -5.75 -22.82
N ASN A 162 -7.35 -5.38 -24.05
CA ASN A 162 -6.81 -4.04 -24.37
C ASN A 162 -7.67 -2.89 -23.80
N ILE A 163 -8.99 -3.09 -23.71
CA ILE A 163 -9.94 -2.07 -23.24
C ILE A 163 -9.75 -1.73 -21.76
N LEU A 164 -9.68 -2.75 -20.89
CA LEU A 164 -9.51 -2.54 -19.45
C LEU A 164 -8.14 -1.93 -19.12
N PHE A 165 -7.12 -2.28 -19.91
CA PHE A 165 -5.79 -1.69 -19.78
C PHE A 165 -5.77 -0.22 -20.18
N GLU A 166 -6.33 0.13 -21.34
CA GLU A 166 -6.44 1.52 -21.80
C GLU A 166 -7.20 2.37 -20.78
N SER A 167 -8.31 1.87 -20.24
CA SER A 167 -9.05 2.59 -19.19
C SER A 167 -8.20 2.79 -17.93
N ALA A 168 -7.57 1.74 -17.40
CA ALA A 168 -6.72 1.85 -16.22
C ALA A 168 -5.55 2.82 -16.42
N TYR A 169 -4.94 2.80 -17.61
CA TYR A 169 -3.87 3.73 -17.95
C TYR A 169 -4.38 5.18 -18.00
N ASN A 170 -5.53 5.42 -18.64
CA ASN A 170 -6.13 6.75 -18.75
C ASN A 170 -6.56 7.32 -17.39
N ILE A 171 -7.05 6.48 -16.48
CA ILE A 171 -7.51 6.90 -15.15
C ILE A 171 -6.31 7.15 -14.21
N PHE A 172 -5.32 6.25 -14.23
CA PHE A 172 -4.27 6.24 -13.20
C PHE A 172 -2.91 6.80 -13.65
N SER A 173 -2.69 7.03 -14.95
CA SER A 173 -1.44 7.60 -15.48
C SER A 173 -1.67 9.01 -16.03
N LYS A 174 -0.80 9.96 -15.68
CA LYS A 174 -0.80 11.28 -16.31
C LYS A 174 -0.28 11.18 -17.76
N THR A 175 -1.00 11.78 -18.70
CA THR A 175 -0.51 12.14 -20.03
C THR A 175 -0.52 13.66 -20.15
N ASP A 176 0.56 14.24 -20.68
CA ASP A 176 0.70 15.70 -20.85
C ASP A 176 -0.20 16.26 -21.98
N SER A 177 -0.92 15.39 -22.70
CA SER A 177 -1.59 15.72 -23.96
C SER A 177 -3.12 15.61 -23.93
N GLU A 178 -3.73 15.17 -22.83
CA GLU A 178 -5.20 15.06 -22.71
C GLU A 178 -5.73 15.79 -21.47
N PRO A 179 -6.96 16.32 -21.50
CA PRO A 179 -7.58 16.93 -20.33
C PRO A 179 -7.53 15.95 -19.16
N GLN A 180 -6.78 16.34 -18.13
CA GLN A 180 -6.55 15.54 -16.94
C GLN A 180 -7.90 15.24 -16.27
N TRP A 181 -8.29 13.97 -16.25
CA TRP A 181 -9.41 13.50 -15.45
C TRP A 181 -9.08 13.74 -13.98
N LYS A 182 -9.80 14.67 -13.35
CA LYS A 182 -9.73 14.90 -11.91
C LYS A 182 -11.05 14.40 -11.32
N SER A 183 -11.03 13.19 -10.80
CA SER A 183 -12.11 12.77 -9.92
C SER A 183 -12.19 13.72 -8.73
N GLU A 184 -13.38 13.97 -8.21
CA GLU A 184 -13.59 14.79 -7.03
C GLU A 184 -13.42 13.95 -5.74
N PRO A 185 -12.99 14.56 -4.62
CA PRO A 185 -13.01 13.87 -3.33
C PRO A 185 -14.42 13.36 -3.00
N LEU A 186 -14.48 12.15 -2.47
CA LEU A 186 -15.69 11.57 -1.89
C LEU A 186 -15.81 12.01 -0.42
N LEU A 187 -17.02 11.92 0.12
CA LEU A 187 -17.24 12.08 1.56
C LEU A 187 -17.42 10.71 2.21
N ILE A 188 -16.73 10.46 3.32
CA ILE A 188 -16.89 9.28 4.17
C ILE A 188 -17.45 9.68 5.53
N PRO A 189 -18.26 8.82 6.18
CA PRO A 189 -18.78 9.12 7.50
C PRO A 189 -17.61 9.13 8.50
N ASP A 190 -17.55 10.12 9.39
CA ASP A 190 -16.73 10.08 10.60
C ASP A 190 -17.66 10.19 11.81
N ARG A 191 -18.00 9.03 12.39
CA ARG A 191 -18.90 8.92 13.54
C ARG A 191 -18.33 9.63 14.77
N GLU A 192 -17.02 9.60 14.98
CA GLU A 192 -16.40 10.21 16.17
C GLU A 192 -16.37 11.74 16.05
N ALA A 193 -16.19 12.26 14.83
CA ALA A 193 -16.20 13.69 14.56
C ALA A 193 -17.58 14.25 14.20
N GLU A 194 -18.62 13.41 14.19
CA GLU A 194 -20.01 13.75 13.83
C GLU A 194 -20.13 14.52 12.50
N LYS A 195 -19.25 14.21 11.53
CA LYS A 195 -19.25 14.87 10.21
C LYS A 195 -18.95 13.91 9.08
N TRP A 196 -19.32 14.31 7.88
CA TRP A 196 -18.81 13.72 6.65
C TRP A 196 -17.43 14.32 6.33
N ASP A 197 -16.40 13.48 6.24
CA ASP A 197 -15.02 13.89 6.03
C ASP A 197 -14.60 13.60 4.58
N LYS A 198 -13.81 14.51 3.98
CA LYS A 198 -13.33 14.31 2.60
C LYS A 198 -12.26 13.22 2.53
N THR A 199 -12.30 12.44 1.47
CA THR A 199 -11.26 11.47 1.12
C THR A 199 -11.11 11.37 -0.39
N HIS A 200 -9.93 11.05 -0.89
CA HIS A 200 -9.72 10.86 -2.32
C HIS A 200 -9.05 9.52 -2.65
N PRO A 201 -9.79 8.40 -2.54
CA PRO A 201 -9.30 7.04 -2.82
C PRO A 201 -8.61 6.89 -4.17
N LEU A 202 -9.19 7.47 -5.22
CA LEU A 202 -8.68 7.34 -6.58
C LEU A 202 -7.39 8.14 -6.77
N GLU A 203 -7.30 9.35 -6.20
CA GLU A 203 -6.06 10.14 -6.24
C GLU A 203 -4.92 9.47 -5.46
N GLN A 204 -5.21 8.80 -4.32
CA GLN A 204 -4.21 8.01 -3.60
C GLN A 204 -3.64 6.85 -4.44
N ILE A 205 -4.50 6.18 -5.22
CA ILE A 205 -4.08 5.10 -6.13
C ILE A 205 -3.30 5.69 -7.31
N ARG A 206 -3.86 6.69 -7.99
CA ARG A 206 -3.26 7.40 -9.14
C ARG A 206 -1.88 7.94 -8.80
N TRP A 207 -1.75 8.62 -7.65
CA TRP A 207 -0.47 9.16 -7.17
C TRP A 207 0.56 8.05 -6.97
N THR A 208 0.16 6.91 -6.41
CA THR A 208 1.06 5.76 -6.21
C THR A 208 1.50 5.12 -7.53
N VAL A 209 0.60 5.03 -8.51
CA VAL A 209 0.93 4.55 -9.87
C VAL A 209 1.96 5.48 -10.51
N GLU A 210 1.72 6.79 -10.47
CA GLU A 210 2.63 7.81 -11.02
C GLU A 210 3.99 7.76 -10.31
N LYS A 211 4.00 7.78 -8.98
CA LYS A 211 5.25 7.73 -8.21
C LYS A 211 6.04 6.46 -8.51
N ASN A 212 5.36 5.32 -8.61
CA ASN A 212 6.03 4.07 -8.94
C ASN A 212 6.61 4.08 -10.35
N LYS A 213 5.90 4.66 -11.32
CA LYS A 213 6.43 4.87 -12.68
C LYS A 213 7.68 5.74 -12.65
N ASN A 214 7.65 6.88 -11.96
CA ASN A 214 8.77 7.83 -11.89
C ASN A 214 9.99 7.26 -11.15
N CYS A 215 9.79 6.31 -10.23
CA CYS A 215 10.88 5.63 -9.52
C CYS A 215 11.33 4.34 -10.23
N ASN A 216 11.23 4.24 -11.57
CA ASN A 216 11.58 3.04 -12.35
C ASN A 216 10.94 1.74 -11.80
N THR A 217 9.70 1.82 -11.30
CA THR A 217 8.94 0.73 -10.66
C THR A 217 9.50 0.22 -9.32
N HIS A 218 10.45 0.94 -8.70
CA HIS A 218 11.03 0.58 -7.42
C HIS A 218 10.28 1.13 -6.20
N TYR A 219 9.47 2.19 -6.34
CA TYR A 219 8.80 2.86 -5.21
C TYR A 219 8.01 1.89 -4.33
N ILE A 220 7.14 1.05 -4.91
CA ILE A 220 6.32 0.11 -4.13
C ILE A 220 7.21 -0.86 -3.32
N ASN A 221 8.35 -1.26 -3.87
CA ASN A 221 9.30 -2.12 -3.19
C ASN A 221 10.03 -1.41 -2.05
N VAL A 222 10.39 -0.12 -2.22
CA VAL A 222 10.95 0.73 -1.17
C VAL A 222 9.95 0.88 -0.02
N VAL A 223 8.69 1.18 -0.33
CA VAL A 223 7.60 1.27 0.66
C VAL A 223 7.46 -0.03 1.45
N LYS A 224 7.43 -1.20 0.79
CA LYS A 224 7.35 -2.49 1.49
C LYS A 224 8.54 -2.72 2.41
N ALA A 225 9.76 -2.44 1.94
CA ALA A 225 10.98 -2.60 2.72
C ALA A 225 10.94 -1.75 4.01
N LEU A 226 10.57 -0.47 3.90
CA LEU A 226 10.51 0.45 5.04
C LEU A 226 9.31 0.20 5.97
N LYS A 227 8.15 -0.19 5.44
CA LYS A 227 7.02 -0.67 6.26
C LYS A 227 7.38 -1.92 7.03
N TRP A 228 8.13 -2.85 6.41
CA TRP A 228 8.65 -4.03 7.09
C TRP A 228 9.64 -3.66 8.18
N TRP A 229 10.63 -2.80 7.89
CA TRP A 229 11.58 -2.28 8.88
C TRP A 229 10.85 -1.71 10.10
N ARG A 230 9.96 -0.72 9.92
CA ARG A 230 9.21 -0.11 11.01
C ARG A 230 8.41 -1.15 11.80
N LYS A 231 7.68 -2.03 11.11
CA LYS A 231 6.86 -3.09 11.75
C LYS A 231 7.71 -4.08 12.56
N THR A 232 8.97 -4.29 12.19
CA THR A 232 9.78 -5.39 12.75
C THR A 232 10.80 -4.98 13.77
N GLN A 233 11.43 -3.82 13.59
CA GLN A 233 12.42 -3.30 14.53
C GLN A 233 11.75 -2.57 15.70
N TYR A 234 10.56 -1.98 15.47
CA TYR A 234 9.86 -1.18 16.48
C TYR A 234 8.40 -1.64 16.66
N PRO A 235 8.15 -2.89 17.11
CA PRO A 235 6.79 -3.44 17.23
C PRO A 235 5.91 -2.72 18.27
N GLU A 236 6.52 -2.15 19.31
CA GLU A 236 5.80 -1.42 20.37
C GLU A 236 5.50 0.04 20.00
N MET A 237 6.11 0.55 18.92
CA MET A 237 5.91 1.91 18.47
C MET A 237 4.51 2.05 17.83
N LYS A 238 3.72 3.01 18.33
CA LYS A 238 2.32 3.20 17.89
C LYS A 238 2.20 3.96 16.56
N HIS A 239 3.02 4.99 16.37
CA HIS A 239 3.02 5.88 15.20
C HIS A 239 4.41 5.94 14.54
N PRO A 240 4.54 6.39 13.28
CA PRO A 240 3.47 6.52 12.30
C PRO A 240 2.85 5.15 11.96
N LYS A 241 1.53 5.13 11.71
CA LYS A 241 0.85 3.93 11.21
C LYS A 241 1.23 3.66 9.75
N SER A 242 0.80 2.50 9.24
CA SER A 242 1.10 1.99 7.89
C SER A 242 0.90 3.02 6.76
N TYR A 243 -0.26 3.68 6.70
CA TYR A 243 -0.56 4.66 5.65
C TYR A 243 0.20 5.99 5.82
N PRO A 244 0.23 6.64 7.02
CA PRO A 244 1.07 7.81 7.24
C PRO A 244 2.55 7.59 6.88
N LEU A 245 3.11 6.42 7.24
CA LEU A 245 4.48 6.08 6.89
C LEU A 245 4.67 5.96 5.36
N GLU A 246 3.76 5.26 4.68
CA GLU A 246 3.78 5.13 3.21
C GLU A 246 3.69 6.49 2.51
N HIS A 247 2.83 7.38 3.00
CA HIS A 247 2.69 8.72 2.44
C HIS A 247 3.96 9.55 2.59
N PHE A 248 4.59 9.48 3.77
CA PHE A 248 5.83 10.18 4.07
C PHE A 248 7.02 9.66 3.26
N ILE A 249 7.12 8.32 3.10
CA ILE A 249 8.06 7.69 2.16
C ILE A 249 7.81 8.21 0.75
N GLY A 250 6.55 8.39 0.36
CA GLY A 250 6.15 8.95 -0.92
C GLY A 250 6.73 10.34 -1.21
N ASP A 251 6.69 11.24 -0.22
CA ASP A 251 7.23 12.60 -0.37
C ASP A 251 8.75 12.65 -0.31
N CYS A 252 9.39 11.70 0.38
CA CYS A 252 10.84 11.69 0.59
C CYS A 252 11.62 10.83 -0.41
N CYS A 253 11.00 9.82 -1.03
CA CYS A 253 11.66 8.95 -2.00
C CYS A 253 11.90 9.74 -3.29
N PRO A 254 13.13 9.85 -3.81
CA PRO A 254 13.37 10.56 -5.06
C PRO A 254 12.83 9.77 -6.27
N ASP A 255 12.54 10.50 -7.34
CA ASP A 255 12.28 9.91 -8.66
C ASP A 255 13.60 9.36 -9.25
N ASP A 256 13.51 8.59 -10.33
CA ASP A 256 14.63 8.06 -11.11
C ASP A 256 15.64 7.17 -10.34
N ILE A 257 15.25 6.59 -9.21
CA ILE A 257 16.06 5.59 -8.50
C ILE A 257 16.30 4.35 -9.38
N ASN A 258 17.49 3.78 -9.29
CA ASN A 258 17.95 2.64 -10.09
C ASN A 258 17.88 1.30 -9.34
N SER A 259 17.60 1.34 -8.05
CA SER A 259 17.41 0.13 -7.23
C SER A 259 16.60 0.40 -5.98
N VAL A 260 16.06 -0.67 -5.39
CA VAL A 260 15.38 -0.61 -4.09
C VAL A 260 16.33 -0.21 -2.97
N ALA A 261 17.59 -0.67 -3.03
CA ALA A 261 18.60 -0.32 -2.03
C ALA A 261 18.88 1.19 -2.03
N GLU A 262 19.13 1.75 -3.22
CA GLU A 262 19.30 3.20 -3.40
C GLU A 262 18.07 3.98 -2.92
N GLY A 263 16.87 3.54 -3.33
CA GLY A 263 15.63 4.19 -2.89
C GLY A 263 15.44 4.18 -1.37
N VAL A 264 15.79 3.10 -0.69
CA VAL A 264 15.76 3.02 0.79
C VAL A 264 16.72 4.05 1.40
N VAL A 265 17.98 4.08 0.94
CA VAL A 265 19.00 4.99 1.45
C VAL A 265 18.55 6.44 1.28
N LEU A 266 18.23 6.83 0.04
CA LEU A 266 17.90 8.23 -0.27
C LEU A 266 16.60 8.68 0.40
N THR A 267 15.61 7.80 0.56
CA THR A 267 14.39 8.13 1.31
C THR A 267 14.71 8.45 2.76
N LEU A 268 15.46 7.57 3.44
CA LEU A 268 15.81 7.75 4.86
C LEU A 268 16.66 9.02 5.05
N GLU A 269 17.64 9.25 4.18
CA GLU A 269 18.47 10.45 4.22
C GLU A 269 17.69 11.74 3.95
N ASN A 270 16.73 11.72 3.02
CA ASN A 270 15.86 12.87 2.78
C ASN A 270 14.99 13.19 3.98
N ILE A 271 14.49 12.17 4.70
CA ILE A 271 13.77 12.38 5.97
C ILE A 271 14.69 13.08 6.98
N VAL A 272 15.91 12.57 7.19
CA VAL A 272 16.89 13.15 8.14
C VAL A 272 17.27 14.59 7.75
N ALA A 273 17.47 14.85 6.46
CA ALA A 273 17.93 16.15 5.99
C ALA A 273 16.85 17.23 6.07
N GLN A 274 15.59 16.89 5.79
CA GLN A 274 14.54 17.88 5.55
C GLN A 274 13.47 17.94 6.66
N TYR A 275 13.37 16.91 7.50
CA TYR A 275 12.23 16.75 8.42
C TYR A 275 12.66 16.47 9.86
N GLN A 276 13.55 17.30 10.42
CA GLN A 276 13.94 17.22 11.83
C GLN A 276 12.77 17.40 12.80
N GLY A 277 11.76 18.19 12.41
CA GLY A 277 10.51 18.35 13.14
C GLY A 277 9.34 17.75 12.36
N LYS A 278 8.22 17.48 13.07
CA LYS A 278 7.02 16.90 12.47
C LYS A 278 6.49 17.82 11.36
N PRO A 279 6.42 17.36 10.09
CA PRO A 279 5.82 18.16 9.04
C PRO A 279 4.30 18.13 9.10
N PHE A 280 3.68 19.16 8.54
CA PHE A 280 2.32 19.04 8.00
C PHE A 280 2.38 18.20 6.73
N LEU A 281 1.67 17.08 6.69
CA LEU A 281 1.73 16.13 5.59
C LEU A 281 0.40 16.11 4.84
N ALA A 282 0.28 16.90 3.78
CA ALA A 282 -0.95 17.08 3.00
C ALA A 282 -1.42 15.75 2.37
N ASP A 283 -2.68 15.37 2.59
CA ASP A 283 -3.29 14.16 2.00
C ASP A 283 -3.42 14.26 0.48
N ARG A 284 -3.31 13.13 -0.23
CA ARG A 284 -3.43 13.07 -1.68
C ARG A 284 -4.87 13.36 -2.07
N GLY A 285 -5.10 14.45 -2.81
CA GLY A 285 -6.43 14.86 -3.27
C GLY A 285 -7.26 15.64 -2.25
N VAL A 286 -6.78 15.78 -1.00
CA VAL A 286 -7.41 16.60 0.05
C VAL A 286 -6.30 17.36 0.81
N PRO A 287 -5.65 18.35 0.19
CA PRO A 287 -4.44 18.97 0.73
C PRO A 287 -4.63 19.71 2.05
N GLU A 288 -5.87 20.05 2.41
CA GLU A 288 -6.22 20.60 3.73
C GLU A 288 -6.12 19.58 4.88
N HIS A 289 -6.09 18.27 4.58
CA HIS A 289 -5.99 17.22 5.59
C HIS A 289 -4.52 16.88 5.90
N ASP A 290 -4.16 16.95 7.18
CA ASP A 290 -2.86 16.49 7.67
C ASP A 290 -2.89 15.00 8.01
N VAL A 291 -2.15 14.21 7.23
CA VAL A 291 -1.96 12.77 7.42
C VAL A 291 -1.25 12.47 8.75
N PHE A 292 -0.46 13.42 9.27
CA PHE A 292 0.24 13.33 10.55
C PHE A 292 -0.53 13.95 11.72
N SER A 293 -1.77 14.40 11.52
CA SER A 293 -2.58 15.07 12.55
C SER A 293 -2.72 14.30 13.88
N ARG A 294 -2.66 12.96 13.82
CA ARG A 294 -2.77 12.06 14.98
C ARG A 294 -1.43 11.68 15.63
N ILE A 295 -0.31 12.25 15.17
CA ILE A 295 1.03 11.98 15.69
C ILE A 295 1.45 13.19 16.54
N THR A 296 1.80 12.97 17.80
CA THR A 296 2.33 14.06 18.63
C THR A 296 3.76 14.42 18.21
N ASP A 297 4.26 15.59 18.64
CA ASP A 297 5.63 15.98 18.30
C ASP A 297 6.65 15.07 19.00
N GLU A 298 6.34 14.57 20.20
CA GLU A 298 7.15 13.57 20.92
C GLU A 298 7.16 12.22 20.18
N GLU A 299 6.00 11.70 19.76
CA GLU A 299 5.93 10.46 18.98
C GLU A 299 6.67 10.57 17.65
N TYR A 300 6.62 11.75 17.02
CA TYR A 300 7.40 12.02 15.81
C TYR A 300 8.90 12.06 16.11
N SER A 301 9.33 12.72 17.19
CA SER A 301 10.73 12.79 17.59
C SER A 301 11.30 11.38 17.83
N ASP A 302 10.57 10.54 18.56
CA ASP A 302 10.96 9.14 18.80
C ASP A 302 11.10 8.37 17.48
N PHE A 303 10.17 8.56 16.54
CA PHE A 303 10.27 7.97 15.20
C PHE A 303 11.47 8.51 14.42
N TYR A 304 11.71 9.82 14.45
CA TYR A 304 12.80 10.48 13.74
C TYR A 304 14.18 9.97 14.19
N ASP A 305 14.37 9.76 15.49
CA ASP A 305 15.61 9.18 16.03
C ASP A 305 15.89 7.78 15.45
N THR A 306 14.84 6.95 15.30
CA THR A 306 14.99 5.64 14.64
C THR A 306 15.33 5.74 13.16
N VAL A 307 14.81 6.77 12.47
CA VAL A 307 15.14 7.02 11.05
C VAL A 307 16.60 7.46 10.91
N CYS A 308 17.13 8.25 11.85
CA CYS A 308 18.55 8.65 11.85
C CYS A 308 19.48 7.43 11.94
N GLU A 309 19.20 6.50 12.87
CA GLU A 309 19.96 5.26 12.98
C GLU A 309 19.84 4.42 11.68
N ALA A 310 18.61 4.24 11.18
CA ALA A 310 18.36 3.48 9.96
C ALA A 310 19.07 4.06 8.73
N ALA A 311 19.10 5.39 8.59
CA ALA A 311 19.79 6.07 7.50
C ALA A 311 21.29 5.77 7.50
N SER A 312 21.93 5.85 8.68
CA SER A 312 23.35 5.51 8.84
C SER A 312 23.63 4.05 8.43
N ILE A 313 22.82 3.10 8.92
CA ILE A 313 22.99 1.67 8.58
C ILE A 313 22.81 1.44 7.08
N ALA A 314 21.78 2.04 6.48
CA ALA A 314 21.49 1.88 5.06
C ALA A 314 22.63 2.44 4.19
N ARG A 315 23.18 3.61 4.54
CA ARG A 315 24.32 4.22 3.85
C ARG A 315 25.56 3.34 3.94
N ASP A 316 25.92 2.88 5.14
CA ASP A 316 27.06 1.99 5.35
C ASP A 316 26.89 0.68 4.56
N ALA A 317 25.68 0.12 4.53
CA ALA A 317 25.38 -1.09 3.77
C ALA A 317 25.49 -0.89 2.26
N PHE A 318 25.08 0.27 1.76
CA PHE A 318 25.05 0.60 0.34
C PHE A 318 26.44 0.90 -0.23
N ASP A 319 27.27 1.63 0.52
CA ASP A 319 28.62 2.00 0.10
C ASP A 319 29.64 0.86 0.32
N CYS A 320 29.28 -0.19 1.07
CA CYS A 320 30.16 -1.30 1.38
C CYS A 320 30.49 -2.17 0.15
N GLU A 321 31.76 -2.16 -0.28
CA GLU A 321 32.25 -2.96 -1.41
C GLU A 321 32.28 -4.47 -1.13
N GLU A 322 32.44 -4.86 0.15
CA GLU A 322 32.44 -6.25 0.56
C GLU A 322 31.01 -6.80 0.70
N LEU A 323 30.61 -7.70 -0.19
CA LEU A 323 29.25 -8.26 -0.23
C LEU A 323 28.78 -8.81 1.12
N TYR A 324 29.62 -9.59 1.80
CA TYR A 324 29.25 -10.19 3.08
C TYR A 324 28.90 -9.13 4.13
N LYS A 325 29.76 -8.10 4.28
CA LYS A 325 29.53 -7.00 5.22
C LYS A 325 28.31 -6.16 4.84
N SER A 326 28.15 -5.83 3.55
CA SER A 326 26.97 -5.13 3.04
C SER A 326 25.68 -5.88 3.39
N VAL A 327 25.64 -7.19 3.15
CA VAL A 327 24.49 -8.04 3.50
C VAL A 327 24.26 -8.11 5.00
N CYS A 328 25.30 -8.16 5.83
CA CYS A 328 25.17 -8.10 7.28
C CYS A 328 24.50 -6.81 7.75
N GLU A 329 24.89 -5.66 7.22
CA GLU A 329 24.25 -4.37 7.57
C GLU A 329 22.81 -4.27 7.06
N TRP A 330 22.52 -4.73 5.83
CA TRP A 330 21.13 -4.81 5.35
C TRP A 330 20.27 -5.74 6.20
N ARG A 331 20.83 -6.87 6.65
CA ARG A 331 20.16 -7.80 7.56
C ARG A 331 20.00 -7.24 8.98
N ARG A 332 20.92 -6.40 9.45
CA ARG A 332 20.76 -5.63 10.68
C ARG A 332 19.58 -4.67 10.57
N LEU A 333 19.44 -3.96 9.45
CA LEU A 333 18.32 -3.05 9.22
C LEU A 333 16.97 -3.79 9.10
N PHE A 334 16.87 -4.78 8.22
CA PHE A 334 15.59 -5.42 7.88
C PHE A 334 15.25 -6.68 8.69
N GLY A 335 16.19 -7.14 9.51
CA GLY A 335 16.06 -8.34 10.32
C GLY A 335 16.13 -9.63 9.50
N SER A 336 15.64 -10.72 10.09
CA SER A 336 15.91 -12.09 9.63
C SER A 336 15.31 -12.47 8.27
N GLN A 337 14.35 -11.69 7.75
CA GLN A 337 13.78 -11.92 6.42
C GLN A 337 14.71 -11.48 5.28
N PHE A 338 15.67 -10.59 5.57
CA PHE A 338 16.72 -10.26 4.60
C PHE A 338 17.78 -11.36 4.62
N PRO A 339 18.05 -12.08 3.52
CA PRO A 339 18.84 -13.32 3.56
C PRO A 339 20.26 -13.11 4.09
N SER A 340 20.82 -14.12 4.75
CA SER A 340 22.21 -14.12 5.20
C SER A 340 23.15 -14.45 4.03
N ALA A 341 24.30 -13.77 3.96
CA ALA A 341 25.38 -14.15 3.06
C ALA A 341 26.19 -15.32 3.65
N PRO A 342 26.73 -16.22 2.80
CA PRO A 342 27.69 -17.24 3.26
C PRO A 342 28.95 -16.56 3.81
N GLU A 343 29.45 -17.04 4.94
CA GLU A 343 30.67 -16.50 5.54
C GLU A 343 31.87 -16.66 4.58
N PRO A 344 32.77 -15.66 4.49
CA PRO A 344 33.97 -15.78 3.69
C PRO A 344 34.87 -16.87 4.28
N SER A 345 34.98 -18.03 3.62
CA SER A 345 35.97 -19.03 4.01
C SER A 345 37.38 -18.53 3.68
N LYS A 346 38.35 -18.76 4.57
CA LYS A 346 39.77 -18.40 4.39
C LYS A 346 40.44 -19.05 3.16
N SER A 347 39.72 -19.86 2.37
CA SER A 347 40.25 -20.62 1.23
C SER A 347 39.93 -20.03 -0.15
N ASN A 348 39.09 -18.99 -0.26
CA ASN A 348 38.68 -18.44 -1.57
C ASN A 348 39.40 -17.13 -1.93
N SER A 349 40.72 -17.11 -1.74
CA SER A 349 41.57 -16.19 -2.50
C SER A 349 41.71 -16.72 -3.92
N ALA A 350 41.27 -15.89 -4.88
CA ALA A 350 41.43 -16.02 -6.33
C ALA A 350 40.46 -16.98 -7.06
N THR A 351 39.56 -16.37 -7.84
CA THR A 351 38.83 -16.91 -9.00
C THR A 351 37.83 -18.04 -8.76
N GLY A 352 36.53 -17.76 -8.87
CA GLY A 352 35.53 -18.80 -9.11
C GLY A 352 34.13 -18.42 -8.66
N PHE A 353 33.21 -18.31 -9.62
CA PHE A 353 31.76 -18.26 -9.41
C PHE A 353 31.31 -19.30 -8.38
N THR A 354 30.60 -18.89 -7.33
CA THR A 354 29.92 -19.82 -6.42
C THR A 354 28.56 -20.20 -7.02
N THR A 355 28.30 -21.49 -7.16
CA THR A 355 27.02 -22.03 -7.63
C THR A 355 25.93 -21.88 -6.58
N ARG A 356 24.78 -21.30 -6.99
CA ARG A 356 23.57 -21.15 -6.19
C ARG A 356 22.91 -22.52 -5.96
N THR A 357 22.59 -22.85 -4.71
CA THR A 357 22.05 -24.17 -4.30
C THR A 357 20.53 -24.30 -4.38
N GLU A 358 19.76 -23.21 -4.48
CA GLU A 358 18.30 -23.28 -4.55
C GLU A 358 17.69 -22.30 -5.56
N LYS A 359 16.63 -22.72 -6.27
CA LYS A 359 15.95 -21.95 -7.33
C LYS A 359 15.24 -20.71 -6.75
N SER A 360 15.43 -19.55 -7.39
CA SER A 360 14.44 -18.46 -7.29
C SER A 360 13.14 -18.96 -7.93
N THR A 361 12.03 -18.90 -7.20
CA THR A 361 10.71 -18.81 -7.82
C THR A 361 10.64 -17.48 -8.55
N ALA A 362 10.30 -17.54 -9.84
CA ALA A 362 10.32 -16.38 -10.72
C ALA A 362 9.23 -15.39 -10.30
N ILE A 363 9.63 -14.26 -9.72
CA ILE A 363 8.85 -13.03 -9.81
C ILE A 363 8.97 -12.54 -11.28
N PRO A 364 7.90 -12.10 -11.94
CA PRO A 364 7.96 -11.65 -13.33
C PRO A 364 8.94 -10.49 -13.47
N GLU A 365 10.05 -10.73 -14.16
CA GLU A 365 10.98 -9.69 -14.59
C GLU A 365 10.64 -9.34 -16.03
N GLY A 366 10.15 -8.12 -16.24
CA GLY A 366 10.19 -7.48 -17.55
C GLY A 366 11.64 -7.32 -17.96
N ARG A 367 12.03 -7.96 -19.07
CA ARG A 367 13.37 -7.79 -19.64
C ARG A 367 13.42 -6.46 -20.39
N PHE A 368 14.43 -5.65 -20.06
CA PHE A 368 14.87 -4.55 -20.92
C PHE A 368 15.39 -5.10 -22.25
N ALA A 369 14.71 -4.71 -23.34
CA ALA A 369 15.28 -4.30 -24.62
C ALA A 369 14.20 -3.51 -25.37
#